data_AF-G0APJ1-F1
#
_entry.id   AF-G0APJ1-F1
#
_cell.length_a   1.000
_cell.length_b   1.000
_cell.length_c   1.000
_cell.angle_alpha   90.00
_cell.angle_beta   90.00
_cell.angle_gamma   90.00
#
_symmetry.space_group_name_H-M   'P 1'
#
loop_
_entity.id
_entity.type
_entity.pdbx_description
1 polymer ?
#
loop_
_entity_poly.entity_id
_entity_poly.type
_entity_poly.pdbx_seq_one_letter_code
_entity_poly.pdbx_strand_id
1 'polypeptide(L)'
;MTKANPNIIKLNIIATILTLICISCTVNPIDPKVNDYTNSKENTENSENASKDFTSSNQKSTKETIISKLKEFGKKIEAQKIEETKKVGTLTKSNLADNIGVYPVSYDKKAIEKLKKTLKTPLITIDEKIQEAEKLQIEQIIQSSLNYDTTKIKNLEEILKTLKNGNTDEENVIRSLLYSKALGIQQQIDNHLELIKEDKLNTLSEEILKKILIHVEFDLTLKEKFKTTLKKTVNEVYKKIQYSENNEKKDYVLEHIINNFQIFDYFTYDAKSKQEKFNELKSII
;
A
#
# COMPACT_ATOMS: atom_id res chain seq x y z
N MET A 1 -2.47 10.10 32.90
CA MET A 1 -2.11 9.72 31.51
C MET A 1 -1.59 8.30 31.52
N THR A 2 -2.43 7.33 31.19
CA THR A 2 -2.04 5.93 31.02
C THR A 2 -1.20 5.83 29.74
N LYS A 3 0.11 5.59 29.88
CA LYS A 3 0.98 5.25 28.75
C LYS A 3 0.38 4.04 28.04
N ALA A 4 -0.13 4.22 26.83
CA ALA A 4 -0.53 3.09 25.99
C ALA A 4 0.73 2.23 25.74
N ASN A 5 0.68 0.98 26.19
CA ASN A 5 1.75 0.03 25.99
C ASN A 5 1.80 -0.29 24.48
N PRO A 6 2.94 -0.16 23.78
CA PRO A 6 3.03 -0.41 22.33
C PRO A 6 2.52 -1.80 21.91
N ASN A 7 2.58 -2.78 22.82
CA ASN A 7 2.01 -4.11 22.59
C ASN A 7 0.47 -4.14 22.54
N ILE A 8 -0.22 -3.23 23.25
CA ILE A 8 -1.68 -3.09 23.22
C ILE A 8 -2.14 -2.45 21.90
N ILE A 9 -1.35 -1.50 21.36
CA ILE A 9 -1.63 -0.86 20.07
C ILE A 9 -1.50 -1.88 18.93
N LYS A 10 -0.44 -2.71 18.94
CA LYS A 10 -0.23 -3.81 17.97
C LYS A 10 -1.38 -4.82 18.00
N LEU A 11 -1.84 -5.22 19.18
CA LEU A 11 -2.93 -6.19 19.33
C LEU A 11 -4.27 -5.67 18.79
N ASN A 12 -4.58 -4.38 18.98
CA ASN A 12 -5.79 -3.75 18.44
C ASN A 12 -5.78 -3.64 16.91
N ILE A 13 -4.62 -3.44 16.29
CA ILE A 13 -4.50 -3.37 14.83
C ILE A 13 -4.74 -4.74 14.21
N ILE A 14 -4.17 -5.81 14.78
CA ILE A 14 -4.40 -7.20 14.33
C ILE A 14 -5.87 -7.59 14.48
N ALA A 15 -6.50 -7.26 15.61
CA ALA A 15 -7.93 -7.47 15.81
C ALA A 15 -8.77 -6.67 14.80
N THR A 16 -8.39 -5.43 14.50
CA THR A 16 -9.06 -4.57 13.50
C THR A 16 -8.94 -5.15 12.08
N ILE A 17 -7.76 -5.66 11.71
CA ILE A 17 -7.52 -6.29 10.40
C ILE A 17 -8.29 -7.61 10.28
N LEU A 18 -8.24 -8.47 11.30
CA LEU A 18 -9.07 -9.67 11.36
C LEU A 18 -10.56 -9.31 11.27
N THR A 19 -11.03 -8.26 11.95
CA THR A 19 -12.41 -7.80 11.79
C THR A 19 -12.70 -7.23 10.42
N LEU A 20 -11.79 -6.50 9.75
CA LEU A 20 -11.99 -6.03 8.36
C LEU A 20 -12.06 -7.22 7.37
N ILE A 21 -11.20 -8.23 7.58
CA ILE A 21 -11.21 -9.49 6.83
C ILE A 21 -12.48 -10.30 7.14
N CYS A 22 -13.02 -10.24 8.36
CA CYS A 22 -14.24 -10.96 8.77
C CYS A 22 -15.55 -10.22 8.41
N ILE A 23 -15.58 -8.88 8.42
CA ILE A 23 -16.75 -8.08 8.04
C ILE A 23 -17.03 -8.23 6.53
N SER A 24 -15.99 -8.40 5.72
CA SER A 24 -16.13 -8.77 4.30
C SER A 24 -16.62 -10.22 4.09
N CYS A 25 -16.70 -11.06 5.14
CA CYS A 25 -17.38 -12.36 5.10
C CYS A 25 -18.88 -12.28 5.45
N THR A 26 -19.35 -11.18 6.05
CA THR A 26 -20.74 -11.05 6.52
C THR A 26 -21.68 -10.31 5.57
N VAL A 27 -21.15 -9.76 4.47
CA VAL A 27 -21.98 -9.23 3.38
C VAL A 27 -22.26 -10.38 2.41
N ASN A 28 -23.26 -11.20 2.73
CA ASN A 28 -23.92 -12.00 1.71
C ASN A 28 -24.42 -11.04 0.63
N PRO A 29 -24.03 -11.17 -0.65
CA PRO A 29 -24.90 -10.68 -1.70
C PRO A 29 -26.20 -11.48 -1.57
N ILE A 30 -27.32 -10.80 -1.35
CA ILE A 30 -28.62 -11.36 -1.65
C ILE A 30 -28.56 -11.70 -3.14
N ASP A 31 -28.49 -12.99 -3.47
CA ASP A 31 -28.52 -13.45 -4.85
C ASP A 31 -29.74 -12.85 -5.55
N PRO A 32 -29.58 -12.09 -6.66
CA PRO A 32 -30.69 -11.91 -7.56
C PRO A 32 -30.88 -13.27 -8.25
N LYS A 33 -32.02 -13.90 -7.94
CA LYS A 33 -32.58 -15.04 -8.67
C LYS A 33 -32.50 -14.75 -10.18
N VAL A 34 -31.55 -15.35 -10.89
CA VAL A 34 -31.53 -15.33 -12.36
C VAL A 34 -32.18 -16.63 -12.82
N ASN A 35 -33.33 -16.47 -13.47
CA ASN A 35 -34.11 -17.56 -14.05
C ASN A 35 -33.30 -18.30 -15.12
N ASP A 36 -33.41 -19.63 -15.07
CA ASP A 36 -32.97 -20.56 -16.09
C ASP A 36 -33.62 -20.26 -17.44
N TYR A 37 -32.81 -20.12 -18.49
CA TYR A 37 -33.23 -20.42 -19.86
C TYR A 37 -32.13 -21.21 -20.59
N THR A 38 -32.61 -22.27 -21.23
CA THR A 38 -31.92 -23.42 -21.77
C THR A 38 -31.32 -23.19 -23.17
N ASN A 39 -30.20 -23.88 -23.41
CA ASN A 39 -29.66 -24.42 -24.67
C ASN A 39 -29.16 -23.48 -25.79
N SER A 40 -27.87 -23.60 -26.09
CA SER A 40 -27.39 -23.95 -27.44
C SER A 40 -26.13 -24.82 -27.37
N LYS A 41 -26.08 -25.83 -28.23
CA LYS A 41 -25.09 -26.89 -28.35
C LYS A 41 -23.79 -26.41 -29.03
N GLU A 42 -22.68 -26.91 -28.48
CA GLU A 42 -21.55 -27.59 -29.17
C GLU A 42 -20.68 -26.79 -30.16
N ASN A 43 -19.43 -26.55 -29.76
CA ASN A 43 -18.28 -27.12 -30.46
C ASN A 43 -17.05 -27.20 -29.57
N THR A 44 -16.58 -28.44 -29.39
CA THR A 44 -15.34 -28.89 -28.75
C THR A 44 -14.12 -28.54 -29.59
N GLU A 45 -13.09 -27.97 -28.95
CA GLU A 45 -11.69 -28.38 -29.16
C GLU A 45 -10.76 -27.85 -28.05
N ASN A 46 -10.35 -28.79 -27.18
CA ASN A 46 -9.14 -28.86 -26.36
C ASN A 46 -8.46 -27.58 -25.83
N SER A 47 -8.67 -27.29 -24.54
CA SER A 47 -7.55 -26.97 -23.64
C SER A 47 -7.64 -27.87 -22.42
N GLU A 48 -6.58 -28.61 -22.15
CA GLU A 48 -6.50 -29.58 -21.06
C GLU A 48 -6.86 -28.97 -19.71
N ASN A 49 -7.90 -29.54 -19.12
CA ASN A 49 -8.35 -29.28 -17.76
C ASN A 49 -7.25 -29.63 -16.74
N ALA A 50 -6.78 -28.62 -16.02
CA ALA A 50 -6.25 -28.77 -14.66
C ALA A 50 -7.15 -28.04 -13.64
N SER A 51 -8.47 -28.21 -13.78
CA SER A 51 -9.43 -27.99 -12.70
C SER A 51 -9.91 -29.36 -12.24
N LYS A 52 -9.17 -29.98 -11.31
CA LYS A 52 -9.56 -31.25 -10.71
C LYS A 52 -10.33 -30.98 -9.42
N ASP A 53 -11.55 -31.50 -9.38
CA ASP A 53 -12.46 -31.50 -8.25
C ASP A 53 -11.77 -31.89 -6.93
N PHE A 54 -11.93 -31.02 -5.93
CA PHE A 54 -11.47 -31.25 -4.56
C PHE A 54 -12.38 -32.25 -3.85
N THR A 55 -12.07 -33.53 -3.97
CA THR A 55 -12.51 -34.56 -3.02
C THR A 55 -11.75 -34.40 -1.69
N SER A 56 -12.46 -34.62 -0.58
CA SER A 56 -12.20 -34.19 0.80
C SER A 56 -10.89 -34.67 1.49
N SER A 57 -9.96 -35.28 0.76
CA SER A 57 -8.62 -35.67 1.24
C SER A 57 -7.55 -34.57 1.01
N ASN A 58 -7.81 -33.59 0.13
CA ASN A 58 -6.85 -32.56 -0.30
C ASN A 58 -6.88 -31.23 0.48
N GLN A 59 -7.74 -31.09 1.50
CA GLN A 59 -7.83 -29.83 2.27
C GLN A 59 -6.58 -29.58 3.12
N LYS A 60 -5.99 -30.63 3.71
CA LYS A 60 -4.82 -30.48 4.58
C LYS A 60 -3.57 -30.04 3.79
N SER A 61 -3.36 -30.60 2.60
CA SER A 61 -2.24 -30.24 1.72
C SER A 61 -2.35 -28.81 1.17
N THR A 62 -3.56 -28.36 0.85
CA THR A 62 -3.81 -26.99 0.35
C THR A 62 -3.55 -25.94 1.44
N LYS A 63 -4.05 -26.17 2.66
CA LYS A 63 -3.81 -25.28 3.81
C LYS A 63 -2.33 -25.18 4.15
N GLU A 64 -1.64 -26.31 4.26
CA GLU A 64 -0.21 -26.37 4.58
C GLU A 64 0.65 -25.66 3.52
N THR A 65 0.27 -25.77 2.24
CA THR A 65 0.93 -25.07 1.14
C THR A 65 0.77 -23.56 1.23
N ILE A 66 -0.46 -23.07 1.50
CA ILE A 66 -0.71 -21.63 1.69
C ILE A 66 0.09 -21.08 2.87
N ILE A 67 0.09 -21.78 4.01
CA ILE A 67 0.86 -21.38 5.19
C ILE A 67 2.36 -21.32 4.87
N SER A 68 2.88 -22.32 4.15
CA SER A 68 4.30 -22.35 3.77
C SER A 68 4.67 -21.15 2.89
N LYS A 69 3.82 -20.80 1.91
CA LYS A 69 4.02 -19.63 1.05
C LYS A 69 3.93 -18.31 1.83
N LEU A 70 2.98 -18.18 2.75
CA LEU A 70 2.89 -17.02 3.64
C LEU A 70 4.17 -16.87 4.49
N LYS A 71 4.67 -17.97 5.06
CA LYS A 71 5.92 -17.96 5.82
C LYS A 71 7.14 -17.56 4.98
N GLU A 72 7.19 -17.99 3.72
CA GLU A 72 8.23 -17.55 2.79
C GLU A 72 8.16 -16.03 2.53
N PHE A 73 6.96 -15.49 2.27
CA PHE A 73 6.77 -14.05 2.15
C PHE A 73 7.15 -13.32 3.43
N GLY A 74 6.78 -13.82 4.61
CA GLY A 74 7.17 -13.24 5.90
C GLY A 74 8.68 -13.11 6.04
N LYS A 75 9.45 -14.17 5.73
CA LYS A 75 10.92 -14.14 5.75
C LYS A 75 11.49 -13.11 4.76
N LYS A 76 10.94 -13.05 3.54
CA LYS A 76 11.38 -12.10 2.51
C LYS A 76 11.13 -10.65 2.93
N ILE A 77 9.93 -10.35 3.43
CA ILE A 77 9.55 -9.02 3.91
C ILE A 77 10.43 -8.61 5.10
N GLU A 78 10.68 -9.53 6.04
CA GLU A 78 11.55 -9.26 7.19
C GLU A 78 12.99 -8.94 6.76
N ALA A 79 13.57 -9.74 5.87
CA ALA A 79 14.91 -9.50 5.34
C ALA A 79 14.99 -8.13 4.65
N GLN A 80 14.00 -7.80 3.81
CA GLN A 80 13.91 -6.49 3.16
C GLN A 80 13.83 -5.35 4.18
N LYS A 81 12.96 -5.47 5.20
CA LYS A 81 12.79 -4.44 6.23
C LYS A 81 14.09 -4.18 7.02
N ILE A 82 14.83 -5.25 7.34
CA ILE A 82 16.14 -5.14 8.01
C ILE A 82 17.14 -4.40 7.11
N GLU A 83 17.19 -4.75 5.82
CA GLU A 83 18.07 -4.07 4.85
C GLU A 83 17.72 -2.59 4.69
N GLU A 84 16.43 -2.28 4.48
CA GLU A 84 15.91 -0.92 4.34
C GLU A 84 16.25 -0.07 5.58
N THR A 85 15.99 -0.61 6.78
CA THR A 85 16.31 0.07 8.05
C THR A 85 17.80 0.36 8.19
N LYS A 86 18.65 -0.62 7.88
CA LYS A 86 20.11 -0.46 7.95
C LYS A 86 20.60 0.62 6.99
N LYS A 87 20.14 0.60 5.73
CA LYS A 87 20.60 1.54 4.70
C LYS A 87 20.10 2.96 4.94
N VAL A 88 18.82 3.14 5.28
CA VAL A 88 18.26 4.47 5.58
C VAL A 88 18.98 5.11 6.77
N GLY A 89 19.23 4.33 7.84
CA GLY A 89 19.94 4.80 9.03
C GLY A 89 21.38 5.28 8.76
N THR A 90 22.02 4.79 7.70
CA THR A 90 23.36 5.25 7.28
C THR A 90 23.35 6.51 6.41
N LEU A 91 22.20 6.87 5.83
CA LEU A 91 22.11 7.90 4.77
C LEU A 91 21.60 9.26 5.25
N THR A 92 20.86 9.35 6.35
CA THR A 92 20.01 10.53 6.61
C THR A 92 20.38 11.35 7.85
N LYS A 93 20.73 12.63 7.63
CA LYS A 93 20.56 13.73 8.61
C LYS A 93 19.22 14.47 8.43
N SER A 94 18.56 14.33 7.28
CA SER A 94 17.26 14.94 6.93
C SER A 94 16.45 13.99 6.06
N ASN A 95 15.12 13.99 6.19
CA ASN A 95 14.19 13.17 5.39
C ASN A 95 13.49 14.01 4.30
N LEU A 96 13.05 13.37 3.22
CA LEU A 96 12.44 13.99 2.04
C LEU A 96 11.18 14.80 2.40
N ALA A 97 10.33 14.25 3.28
CA ALA A 97 9.12 14.94 3.73
C ALA A 97 9.46 16.27 4.42
N ASP A 98 10.51 16.30 5.26
CA ASP A 98 10.99 17.51 5.92
C ASP A 98 11.67 18.48 4.97
N ASN A 99 12.44 17.99 3.99
CA ASN A 99 13.04 18.83 2.95
C ASN A 99 11.98 19.53 2.09
N ILE A 100 10.88 18.84 1.79
CA ILE A 100 9.75 19.41 1.06
C ILE A 100 8.92 20.30 1.98
N GLY A 101 8.72 19.93 3.25
CA GLY A 101 7.95 20.71 4.22
C GLY A 101 6.44 20.71 3.95
N VAL A 102 5.91 19.62 3.36
CA VAL A 102 4.48 19.43 3.11
C VAL A 102 4.02 18.22 3.92
N TYR A 103 3.10 18.46 4.86
CA TYR A 103 2.64 17.46 5.82
C TYR A 103 1.12 17.28 5.78
N PRO A 104 0.58 16.14 6.27
CA PRO A 104 -0.84 15.98 6.51
C PRO A 104 -1.34 16.98 7.57
N VAL A 105 -2.60 17.37 7.48
CA VAL A 105 -3.24 18.26 8.46
C VAL A 105 -3.17 17.68 9.88
N SER A 106 -3.19 16.35 10.02
CA SER A 106 -3.10 15.65 11.31
C SER A 106 -1.77 15.87 12.05
N TYR A 107 -0.74 16.39 11.38
CA TYR A 107 0.55 16.72 12.00
C TYR A 107 0.55 18.14 12.58
N ASP A 108 -0.31 19.03 12.07
CA ASP A 108 -0.38 20.42 12.49
C ASP A 108 -1.39 20.61 13.62
N LYS A 109 -0.87 20.62 14.86
CA LYS A 109 -1.64 20.90 16.08
C LYS A 109 -2.46 22.19 15.97
N LYS A 110 -1.92 23.25 15.38
CA LYS A 110 -2.58 24.56 15.27
C LYS A 110 -3.70 24.53 14.23
N ALA A 111 -3.48 23.90 13.08
CA ALA A 111 -4.52 23.71 12.07
C ALA A 111 -5.68 22.87 12.61
N ILE A 112 -5.38 21.78 13.33
CA ILE A 112 -6.37 20.94 14.00
C ILE A 112 -7.16 21.75 15.04
N GLU A 113 -6.51 22.56 15.88
CA GLU A 113 -7.20 23.41 16.85
C GLU A 113 -8.12 24.44 16.20
N LYS A 114 -7.71 25.05 15.08
CA LYS A 114 -8.55 25.96 14.31
C LYS A 114 -9.75 25.22 13.72
N LEU A 115 -9.54 24.03 13.15
CA LEU A 115 -10.61 23.22 12.57
C LEU A 115 -11.57 22.66 13.62
N LYS A 116 -11.10 22.30 14.82
CA LYS A 116 -11.96 21.87 15.94
C LYS A 116 -12.94 22.95 16.40
N LYS A 117 -12.57 24.23 16.27
CA LYS A 117 -13.47 25.35 16.58
C LYS A 117 -14.61 25.46 15.55
N THR A 118 -14.39 25.00 14.33
CA THR A 118 -15.36 25.08 13.22
C THR A 118 -16.15 23.78 13.02
N LEU A 119 -15.48 22.64 13.14
CA LEU A 119 -16.01 21.30 12.97
C LEU A 119 -16.30 20.72 14.35
N LYS A 120 -17.58 20.41 14.63
CA LYS A 120 -18.00 19.72 15.86
C LYS A 120 -17.55 18.25 15.94
N THR A 121 -16.66 17.83 15.05
CA THR A 121 -16.17 16.46 14.91
C THR A 121 -14.81 16.34 15.62
N PRO A 122 -14.57 15.26 16.39
CA PRO A 122 -13.27 15.04 17.01
C PRO A 122 -12.19 14.83 15.94
N LEU A 123 -11.30 15.82 15.79
CA LEU A 123 -10.07 15.70 15.01
C LEU A 123 -8.93 15.21 15.90
N ILE A 124 -8.17 14.24 15.40
CA ILE A 124 -7.05 13.63 16.12
C ILE A 124 -5.75 14.20 15.58
N THR A 125 -4.91 14.73 16.47
CA THR A 125 -3.51 15.05 16.15
C THR A 125 -2.68 13.79 16.38
N ILE A 126 -1.79 13.49 15.44
CA ILE A 126 -0.87 12.37 15.56
C ILE A 126 0.31 12.75 16.48
N ASP A 127 0.67 11.86 17.41
CA ASP A 127 1.80 12.04 18.32
C ASP A 127 3.12 12.16 17.56
N GLU A 128 4.05 12.98 18.06
CA GLU A 128 5.35 13.24 17.40
C GLU A 128 6.13 11.96 17.11
N LYS A 129 6.08 10.95 18.00
CA LYS A 129 6.76 9.67 17.76
C LYS A 129 6.14 8.89 16.61
N ILE A 130 4.83 8.99 16.44
CA ILE A 130 4.14 8.36 15.30
C ILE A 130 4.52 9.10 14.02
N GLN A 131 4.58 10.43 14.05
CA GLN A 131 5.04 11.22 12.89
C GLN A 131 6.47 10.83 12.47
N GLU A 132 7.39 10.66 13.43
CA GLU A 132 8.76 10.21 13.16
C GLU A 132 8.79 8.80 12.54
N ALA A 133 7.98 7.88 13.07
CA ALA A 133 7.88 6.52 12.53
C ALA A 133 7.31 6.49 11.11
N GLU A 134 6.26 7.28 10.83
CA GLU A 134 5.66 7.40 9.51
C GLU A 134 6.63 8.00 8.50
N LYS A 135 7.36 9.07 8.87
CA LYS A 135 8.42 9.64 8.02
C LYS A 135 9.50 8.61 7.71
N LEU A 136 9.92 7.80 8.68
CA LEU A 136 10.89 6.74 8.46
C LEU A 136 10.37 5.67 7.49
N GLN A 137 9.10 5.28 7.59
CA GLN A 137 8.48 4.33 6.65
C GLN A 137 8.43 4.88 5.22
N ILE A 138 8.12 6.18 5.06
CA ILE A 138 8.18 6.88 3.76
C ILE A 138 9.60 6.82 3.20
N GLU A 139 10.62 7.12 4.02
CA GLU A 139 12.02 7.06 3.58
C GLU A 139 12.43 5.65 3.16
N GLN A 140 12.03 4.62 3.90
CA GLN A 140 12.35 3.23 3.56
C GLN A 140 11.86 2.87 2.16
N ILE A 141 10.59 3.14 1.84
CA ILE A 141 10.03 2.77 0.54
C ILE A 141 10.56 3.66 -0.58
N ILE A 142 10.73 4.97 -0.37
CA ILE A 142 11.24 5.89 -1.40
C ILE A 142 12.71 5.60 -1.72
N GLN A 143 13.56 5.49 -0.70
CA GLN A 143 14.99 5.25 -0.91
C GLN A 143 15.22 3.86 -1.51
N SER A 144 14.55 2.81 -1.02
CA SER A 144 14.71 1.48 -1.60
C SER A 144 14.20 1.41 -3.05
N SER A 145 13.11 2.13 -3.35
CA SER A 145 12.58 2.28 -4.71
C SER A 145 13.56 2.97 -5.64
N LEU A 146 14.37 3.90 -5.15
CA LEU A 146 15.39 4.60 -5.93
C LEU A 146 16.79 3.97 -5.81
N ASN A 147 16.87 2.73 -5.31
CA ASN A 147 18.12 2.00 -5.07
C ASN A 147 19.13 2.78 -4.19
N TYR A 148 18.64 3.62 -3.28
CA TYR A 148 19.45 4.46 -2.40
C TYR A 148 20.37 5.45 -3.14
N ASP A 149 20.05 5.75 -4.40
CA ASP A 149 20.79 6.69 -5.24
C ASP A 149 20.45 8.12 -4.83
N THR A 150 21.41 8.79 -4.17
CA THR A 150 21.24 10.14 -3.63
C THR A 150 20.97 11.19 -4.72
N THR A 151 21.43 10.96 -5.94
CA THR A 151 21.13 11.83 -7.09
C THR A 151 19.66 11.68 -7.48
N LYS A 152 19.16 10.45 -7.58
CA LYS A 152 17.75 10.20 -7.88
C LYS A 152 16.81 10.74 -6.79
N ILE A 153 17.21 10.63 -5.52
CA ILE A 153 16.44 11.17 -4.40
C ILE A 153 16.37 12.71 -4.48
N LYS A 154 17.48 13.39 -4.78
CA LYS A 154 17.48 14.85 -5.00
C LYS A 154 16.63 15.26 -6.19
N ASN A 155 16.70 14.51 -7.29
CA ASN A 155 15.85 14.75 -8.46
C ASN A 155 14.35 14.62 -8.11
N LEU A 156 13.98 13.64 -7.29
CA LEU A 156 12.61 13.52 -6.79
C LEU A 156 12.22 14.72 -5.92
N GLU A 157 13.11 15.17 -5.02
CA GLU A 157 12.89 16.35 -4.19
C GLU A 157 12.62 17.60 -5.06
N GLU A 158 13.41 17.82 -6.11
CA GLU A 158 13.20 18.92 -7.05
C GLU A 158 11.88 18.82 -7.80
N ILE A 159 11.52 17.63 -8.30
CA ILE A 159 10.21 17.39 -8.94
C ILE A 159 9.09 17.80 -7.98
N LEU A 160 9.11 17.33 -6.74
CA LEU A 160 8.03 17.60 -5.78
C LEU A 160 8.00 19.07 -5.35
N LYS A 161 9.15 19.75 -5.27
CA LYS A 161 9.21 21.19 -4.99
C LYS A 161 8.56 22.05 -6.07
N THR A 162 8.45 21.58 -7.32
CA THR A 162 7.71 22.33 -8.36
C THR A 162 6.24 22.52 -8.03
N LEU A 163 5.66 21.61 -7.23
CA LEU A 163 4.27 21.68 -6.76
C LEU A 163 4.12 22.39 -5.41
N LYS A 164 5.23 22.71 -4.72
CA LYS A 164 5.22 23.37 -3.42
C LYS A 164 5.16 24.88 -3.59
N ASN A 165 3.97 25.44 -3.70
CA ASN A 165 3.75 26.88 -3.88
C ASN A 165 2.70 27.49 -2.94
N GLY A 166 2.26 26.77 -1.90
CA GLY A 166 1.20 27.22 -1.00
C GLY A 166 -0.22 27.04 -1.54
N ASN A 167 -0.40 26.54 -2.78
CA ASN A 167 -1.69 26.04 -3.25
C ASN A 167 -2.00 24.70 -2.61
N THR A 168 -3.16 24.61 -1.97
CA THR A 168 -3.60 23.40 -1.26
C THR A 168 -3.75 22.20 -2.19
N ASP A 169 -4.17 22.39 -3.44
CA ASP A 169 -4.47 21.28 -4.36
C ASP A 169 -3.19 20.60 -4.88
N GLU A 170 -2.16 21.39 -5.14
CA GLU A 170 -0.86 20.89 -5.61
C GLU A 170 -0.07 20.24 -4.48
N GLU A 171 -0.10 20.85 -3.30
CA GLU A 171 0.43 20.22 -2.09
C GLU A 171 -0.34 18.94 -1.74
N ASN A 172 -1.64 18.83 -2.06
CA ASN A 172 -2.40 17.60 -1.88
C ASN A 172 -1.89 16.47 -2.77
N VAL A 173 -1.34 16.76 -3.95
CA VAL A 173 -0.69 15.74 -4.78
C VAL A 173 0.60 15.23 -4.14
N ILE A 174 1.40 16.12 -3.54
CA ILE A 174 2.57 15.72 -2.74
C ILE A 174 2.12 14.86 -1.54
N ARG A 175 1.11 15.31 -0.80
CA ARG A 175 0.56 14.57 0.36
C ARG A 175 0.05 13.18 -0.06
N SER A 176 -0.66 13.11 -1.18
CA SER A 176 -1.14 11.85 -1.74
C SER A 176 0.00 10.89 -2.04
N LEU A 177 1.06 11.36 -2.73
CA LEU A 177 2.21 10.51 -3.06
C LEU A 177 2.94 9.99 -1.80
N LEU A 178 3.27 10.88 -0.86
CA LEU A 178 4.09 10.51 0.30
C LEU A 178 3.28 9.77 1.38
N TYR A 179 2.10 10.28 1.74
CA TYR A 179 1.37 9.80 2.91
C TYR A 179 0.22 8.85 2.58
N SER A 180 -0.47 9.03 1.45
CA SER A 180 -1.48 8.04 1.05
C SER A 180 -0.79 6.81 0.47
N LYS A 181 0.10 7.01 -0.50
CA LYS A 181 0.63 5.92 -1.33
C LYS A 181 1.87 5.28 -0.74
N ALA A 182 2.96 6.03 -0.56
CA ALA A 182 4.21 5.47 -0.08
C ALA A 182 4.08 4.92 1.35
N LEU A 183 3.58 5.74 2.29
CA LEU A 183 3.32 5.30 3.66
C LEU A 183 2.29 4.18 3.73
N GLY A 184 1.15 4.31 3.02
CA GLY A 184 0.08 3.31 3.03
C GLY A 184 0.56 1.92 2.59
N ILE A 185 1.34 1.83 1.51
CA ILE A 185 1.95 0.58 1.05
C ILE A 185 2.86 0.00 2.13
N GLN A 186 3.77 0.81 2.70
CA GLN A 186 4.73 0.32 3.69
C GLN A 186 4.02 -0.16 4.97
N GLN A 187 2.98 0.55 5.42
CA GLN A 187 2.18 0.14 6.58
C GLN A 187 1.44 -1.18 6.34
N GLN A 188 0.86 -1.41 5.15
CA GLN A 188 0.24 -2.70 4.85
C GLN A 188 1.25 -3.85 4.86
N ILE A 189 2.42 -3.67 4.25
CA ILE A 189 3.48 -4.68 4.27
C ILE A 189 3.95 -5.00 5.70
N ASP A 190 4.08 -3.97 6.54
CA ASP A 190 4.44 -4.14 7.95
C ASP A 190 3.35 -4.89 8.73
N ASN A 191 2.07 -4.56 8.49
CA ASN A 191 0.94 -5.24 9.11
C ASN A 191 0.87 -6.71 8.69
N HIS A 192 1.07 -7.00 7.40
CA HIS A 192 1.14 -8.37 6.88
C HIS A 192 2.27 -9.16 7.55
N LEU A 193 3.44 -8.54 7.73
CA LEU A 193 4.54 -9.17 8.43
C LEU A 193 4.18 -9.53 9.87
N GLU A 194 3.51 -8.62 10.60
CA GLU A 194 3.04 -8.91 11.96
C GLU A 194 2.05 -10.08 11.97
N LEU A 195 1.08 -10.11 11.05
CA LEU A 195 0.10 -11.20 10.93
C LEU A 195 0.74 -12.56 10.61
N ILE A 196 1.72 -12.59 9.69
CA ILE A 196 2.36 -13.83 9.23
C ILE A 196 3.32 -14.41 10.30
N LYS A 197 3.96 -13.55 11.10
CA LYS A 197 4.91 -13.96 12.13
C LYS A 197 4.24 -14.65 13.32
N GLU A 198 2.95 -14.45 13.53
CA GLU A 198 2.25 -15.13 14.61
C GLU A 198 2.09 -16.63 14.31
N ASP A 199 2.32 -17.48 15.31
CA ASP A 199 2.04 -18.93 15.26
C ASP A 199 0.54 -19.25 15.02
N LYS A 200 -0.30 -18.21 14.96
CA LYS A 200 -1.74 -18.27 14.72
C LYS A 200 -2.12 -18.69 13.30
N LEU A 201 -1.22 -18.67 12.31
CA LEU A 201 -1.56 -19.12 10.94
C LEU A 201 -2.15 -20.54 10.92
N ASN A 202 -1.65 -21.43 11.80
CA ASN A 202 -2.15 -22.80 11.89
C ASN A 202 -3.59 -22.89 12.44
N THR A 203 -4.03 -21.90 13.23
CA THR A 203 -5.36 -21.87 13.85
C THR A 203 -6.43 -21.25 12.94
N LEU A 204 -6.04 -20.55 11.88
CA LEU A 204 -6.95 -19.91 10.93
C LEU A 204 -7.60 -20.94 9.99
N SER A 205 -8.79 -20.62 9.46
CA SER A 205 -9.44 -21.40 8.41
C SER A 205 -8.73 -21.24 7.07
N GLU A 206 -8.91 -22.20 6.16
CA GLU A 206 -8.33 -22.13 4.81
C GLU A 206 -8.81 -20.90 4.03
N GLU A 207 -10.08 -20.51 4.18
CA GLU A 207 -10.65 -19.33 3.52
C GLU A 207 -9.96 -18.03 3.99
N ILE A 208 -9.74 -17.88 5.30
CA ILE A 208 -9.03 -16.72 5.85
C ILE A 208 -7.59 -16.71 5.35
N LEU A 209 -6.92 -17.86 5.33
CA LEU A 209 -5.56 -17.97 4.82
C LEU A 209 -5.45 -17.58 3.33
N LYS A 210 -6.43 -17.97 2.50
CA LYS A 210 -6.51 -17.54 1.10
C LYS A 210 -6.64 -16.02 0.98
N LYS A 211 -7.49 -15.39 1.80
CA LYS A 211 -7.65 -13.93 1.82
C LYS A 211 -6.35 -13.22 2.22
N ILE A 212 -5.68 -13.70 3.28
CA ILE A 212 -4.37 -13.16 3.70
C ILE A 212 -3.36 -13.28 2.56
N LEU A 213 -3.29 -14.44 1.90
CA LEU A 213 -2.37 -14.64 0.77
C LEU A 213 -2.61 -13.64 -0.35
N ILE A 214 -3.87 -13.38 -0.72
CA ILE A 214 -4.23 -12.40 -1.75
C ILE A 214 -3.76 -10.99 -1.34
N HIS A 215 -4.03 -10.56 -0.11
CA HIS A 215 -3.60 -9.25 0.38
C HIS A 215 -2.07 -9.10 0.33
N VAL A 216 -1.34 -10.11 0.80
CA VAL A 216 0.14 -10.11 0.83
C VAL A 216 0.71 -10.05 -0.58
N GLU A 217 0.22 -10.90 -1.50
CA GLU A 217 0.69 -10.93 -2.89
C GLU A 217 0.39 -9.62 -3.62
N PHE A 218 -0.80 -9.07 -3.42
CA PHE A 218 -1.21 -7.82 -4.03
C PHE A 218 -0.34 -6.65 -3.54
N ASP A 219 -0.20 -6.48 -2.23
CA ASP A 219 0.53 -5.33 -1.67
C ASP A 219 2.05 -5.42 -1.96
N LEU A 220 2.62 -6.64 -2.04
CA LEU A 220 4.00 -6.83 -2.52
C LEU A 220 4.15 -6.45 -3.99
N THR A 221 3.18 -6.81 -4.82
CA THR A 221 3.18 -6.42 -6.24
C THR A 221 3.02 -4.91 -6.38
N LEU A 222 2.19 -4.31 -5.54
CA LEU A 222 1.99 -2.86 -5.49
C LEU A 222 3.28 -2.14 -5.10
N LYS A 223 4.04 -2.65 -4.12
CA LYS A 223 5.37 -2.13 -3.74
C LYS A 223 6.36 -2.17 -4.90
N GLU A 224 6.43 -3.26 -5.67
CA GLU A 224 7.31 -3.32 -6.85
C GLU A 224 6.85 -2.40 -7.99
N LYS A 225 5.54 -2.28 -8.25
CA LYS A 225 5.00 -1.29 -9.22
C LYS A 225 5.29 0.14 -8.79
N PHE A 226 5.17 0.45 -7.50
CA PHE A 226 5.52 1.76 -6.97
C PHE A 226 6.98 2.09 -7.28
N LYS A 227 7.88 1.14 -7.04
CA LYS A 227 9.30 1.27 -7.35
C LYS A 227 9.58 1.52 -8.83
N THR A 228 8.94 0.78 -9.74
CA THR A 228 9.15 0.99 -11.18
C THR A 228 8.59 2.34 -11.63
N THR A 229 7.38 2.72 -11.20
CA THR A 229 6.76 4.01 -11.51
C THR A 229 7.58 5.18 -10.96
N LEU A 230 8.09 5.09 -9.73
CA LEU A 230 8.91 6.14 -9.13
C LEU A 230 10.24 6.32 -9.87
N LYS A 231 10.92 5.21 -10.23
CA LYS A 231 12.14 5.26 -11.06
C LYS A 231 11.88 5.92 -12.41
N LYS A 232 10.78 5.56 -13.08
CA LYS A 232 10.38 6.17 -14.36
C LYS A 232 10.15 7.67 -14.20
N THR A 233 9.40 8.06 -13.17
CA THR A 233 9.11 9.46 -12.83
C THR A 233 10.40 10.26 -12.66
N VAL A 234 11.33 9.79 -11.82
CA VAL A 234 12.60 10.49 -11.59
C VAL A 234 13.46 10.59 -12.86
N ASN A 235 13.43 9.59 -13.73
CA ASN A 235 14.27 9.60 -14.94
C ASN A 235 13.70 10.46 -16.08
N GLU A 236 12.38 10.46 -16.25
CA GLU A 236 11.70 11.14 -17.35
C GLU A 236 11.28 12.56 -16.98
N VAL A 237 10.62 12.71 -15.83
CA VAL A 237 10.05 13.99 -15.41
C VAL A 237 11.15 14.97 -15.05
N TYR A 238 12.18 14.52 -14.33
CA TYR A 238 13.30 15.38 -13.98
C TYR A 238 13.94 16.01 -15.22
N LYS A 239 14.26 15.20 -16.24
CA LYS A 239 14.84 15.71 -17.49
C LYS A 239 13.92 16.74 -18.15
N LYS A 240 12.62 16.45 -18.23
CA LYS A 240 11.66 17.35 -18.86
C LYS A 240 11.56 18.69 -18.14
N ILE A 241 11.50 18.70 -16.80
CA ILE A 241 11.39 19.95 -16.05
C ILE A 241 12.67 20.81 -16.05
N GLN A 242 13.83 20.27 -16.46
CA GLN A 242 15.04 21.09 -16.61
C GLN A 242 14.98 22.02 -17.83
N TYR A 243 14.17 21.71 -18.85
CA TYR A 243 14.13 22.47 -20.11
C TYR A 243 12.82 23.24 -20.36
N SER A 244 11.81 23.07 -19.50
CA SER A 244 10.50 23.73 -19.66
C SER A 244 10.43 25.11 -18.96
N GLU A 245 9.39 25.89 -19.26
CA GLU A 245 9.05 27.09 -18.48
C GLU A 245 8.29 26.73 -17.19
N ASN A 246 8.29 27.61 -16.17
CA ASN A 246 7.80 27.28 -14.83
C ASN A 246 6.35 26.78 -14.78
N ASN A 247 5.43 27.37 -15.55
CA ASN A 247 4.02 26.94 -15.55
C ASN A 247 3.87 25.56 -16.23
N GLU A 248 4.56 25.35 -17.36
CA GLU A 248 4.56 24.06 -18.07
C GLU A 248 5.17 22.93 -17.24
N LYS A 249 6.24 23.22 -16.46
CA LYS A 249 6.84 22.25 -15.53
C LYS A 249 5.80 21.73 -14.56
N LYS A 250 5.07 22.66 -13.94
CA LYS A 250 4.11 22.37 -12.89
C LYS A 250 2.95 21.54 -13.41
N ASP A 251 2.31 21.96 -14.50
CA ASP A 251 1.18 21.25 -15.08
C ASP A 251 1.59 19.83 -15.50
N TYR A 252 2.78 19.69 -16.10
CA TYR A 252 3.31 18.39 -16.48
C TYR A 252 3.58 17.47 -15.28
N VAL A 253 4.19 17.99 -14.20
CA VAL A 253 4.44 17.21 -12.98
C VAL A 253 3.13 16.78 -12.34
N LEU A 254 2.15 17.69 -12.27
CA LEU A 254 0.84 17.44 -11.70
C LEU A 254 0.13 16.30 -12.44
N GLU A 255 0.01 16.44 -13.77
CA GLU A 255 -0.63 15.44 -14.63
C GLU A 255 0.09 14.09 -14.54
N HIS A 256 1.43 14.10 -14.58
CA HIS A 256 2.20 12.86 -14.50
C HIS A 256 1.95 12.11 -13.19
N ILE A 257 2.00 12.78 -12.04
CA ILE A 257 1.78 12.12 -10.75
C ILE A 257 0.33 11.63 -10.64
N ILE A 258 -0.65 12.44 -11.02
CA ILE A 258 -2.06 12.04 -10.97
C ILE A 258 -2.30 10.79 -11.83
N ASN A 259 -1.84 10.78 -13.08
CA ASN A 259 -2.15 9.69 -14.00
C ASN A 259 -1.37 8.40 -13.69
N ASN A 260 -0.11 8.50 -13.27
CA ASN A 260 0.73 7.31 -13.09
C ASN A 260 0.62 6.67 -11.70
N PHE A 261 0.03 7.37 -10.72
CA PHE A 261 -0.06 6.87 -9.36
C PHE A 261 -1.48 6.57 -8.85
N GLN A 262 -2.51 6.56 -9.71
CA GLN A 262 -3.90 6.25 -9.31
C GLN A 262 -4.08 4.83 -8.73
N ILE A 263 -3.35 3.84 -9.24
CA ILE A 263 -3.52 2.45 -8.82
C ILE A 263 -3.11 2.18 -7.38
N PHE A 264 -2.37 3.12 -6.77
CA PHE A 264 -1.85 2.97 -5.43
C PHE A 264 -2.85 3.33 -4.34
N ASP A 265 -4.12 3.58 -4.67
CA ASP A 265 -5.19 3.81 -3.68
C ASP A 265 -5.94 2.49 -3.32
N TYR A 266 -5.54 1.35 -3.92
CA TYR A 266 -6.20 0.05 -3.74
C TYR A 266 -5.83 -0.71 -2.45
N PHE A 267 -4.97 -0.15 -1.59
CA PHE A 267 -4.49 -0.88 -0.41
C PHE A 267 -5.57 -1.08 0.67
N THR A 268 -6.63 -0.27 0.69
CA THR A 268 -7.77 -0.37 1.62
C THR A 268 -8.88 -1.34 1.16
N TYR A 269 -8.75 -1.89 -0.05
CA TYR A 269 -9.81 -2.70 -0.66
C TYR A 269 -9.83 -4.13 -0.10
N ASP A 270 -11.01 -4.76 -0.18
CA ASP A 270 -11.18 -6.16 0.21
C ASP A 270 -10.42 -7.12 -0.72
N ALA A 271 -10.34 -8.39 -0.29
CA ALA A 271 -9.61 -9.42 -1.03
C ALA A 271 -10.16 -9.65 -2.44
N LYS A 272 -11.48 -9.55 -2.66
CA LYS A 272 -12.10 -9.76 -3.97
C LYS A 272 -11.69 -8.65 -4.93
N SER A 273 -11.86 -7.39 -4.54
CA SER A 273 -11.45 -6.25 -5.36
C SER A 273 -9.94 -6.24 -5.61
N LYS A 274 -9.11 -6.60 -4.62
CA LYS A 274 -7.66 -6.76 -4.83
C LYS A 274 -7.36 -7.88 -5.82
N GLN A 275 -8.06 -9.02 -5.77
CA GLN A 275 -7.87 -10.12 -6.71
C GLN A 275 -8.27 -9.73 -8.14
N GLU A 276 -9.40 -9.05 -8.33
CA GLU A 276 -9.85 -8.54 -9.63
C GLU A 276 -8.81 -7.58 -10.22
N LYS A 277 -8.35 -6.60 -9.41
CA LYS A 277 -7.32 -5.66 -9.85
C LYS A 277 -5.98 -6.34 -10.11
N PHE A 278 -5.63 -7.36 -9.32
CA PHE A 278 -4.41 -8.15 -9.53
C PHE A 278 -4.42 -8.87 -10.88
N ASN A 279 -5.57 -9.44 -11.26
CA ASN A 279 -5.75 -10.11 -12.54
C ASN A 279 -5.62 -9.13 -13.71
N GLU A 280 -6.23 -7.95 -13.61
CA GLU A 280 -6.05 -6.87 -14.58
C GLU A 280 -4.57 -6.50 -14.71
N LEU A 281 -3.88 -6.32 -13.58
CA LEU A 281 -2.46 -5.95 -13.56
C LEU A 281 -1.53 -6.99 -14.19
N LYS A 282 -1.89 -8.28 -14.11
CA LYS A 282 -1.16 -9.38 -14.76
C LYS A 282 -1.44 -9.47 -16.25
N SER A 283 -2.65 -9.13 -16.69
CA SER A 283 -3.05 -9.20 -18.11
C SER A 283 -2.35 -8.17 -19.01
N ILE A 284 -1.69 -7.17 -18.43
CA ILE A 284 -0.99 -6.08 -19.13
C ILE A 284 0.53 -6.38 -19.29
N ILE A 285 1.01 -7.51 -18.76
CA ILE A 285 2.41 -7.97 -18.85
C ILE A 285 2.48 -9.13 -19.84
#